data_AF-A0A6P8L8P9-F1
#
_entry.id   AF-A0A6P8L8P9-F1
#
_cell.length_a   1.000
_cell.length_b   1.000
_cell.length_c   1.000
_cell.angle_alpha   90.00
_cell.angle_beta   90.00
_cell.angle_gamma   90.00
#
_symmetry.space_group_name_H-M   'P 1'
#
loop_
_entity.id
_entity.type
_entity.pdbx_description
1 polymer ?
#
loop_
_entity_poly.entity_id
_entity_poly.type
_entity_poly.pdbx_seq_one_letter_code
_entity_poly.pdbx_strand_id
1 'polypeptide(L)'
;MSDDEEYTSSEEEEVVEETREETKPPQTPAEGEGDPEFIKRQDQKRSDLDDQLKEYITEWRKQRSKEEDELKKLKEKQAKRKVTRAEEEQKMAQRKKEEEERRVREAEEKKQREIEEKRMRLEEAEKKRQAMLQAMKDKDKKGPNFTIAKKDAGLGLSSAAMERNKTKEQLEEEKKISLSFRIKPLAIEGFGEAKLREKAQELWELIVKLETEKYDLEERQKRQDYDLKELKERQKQQLRHKALKKGLDPEALTGKYPPKIQVASKYERRVDTRSYDDKKKLFEGGWDEISKDSSEKIWNEKKEQYTGRQKSKLPKWFGERPGKKAGEPETPEGEEDAKADEDIVEDDEEVEEEVVEEEDEEAEEDEEEEEEEEEEEEEEEEEEEEEEEEEEEEEE
;
A
#
# COMPACT_ATOMS: atom_id res chain seq x y z
N MET A 1 18.52 19.54 16.45
CA MET A 1 18.37 20.22 15.15
C MET A 1 16.88 20.13 14.87
N SER A 2 16.11 21.22 15.07
CA SER A 2 15.94 22.34 14.10
C SER A 2 15.58 21.76 12.73
N ASP A 3 14.39 21.91 12.16
CA ASP A 3 13.52 23.09 11.93
C ASP A 3 12.05 22.59 11.88
N ASP A 4 11.00 23.32 12.27
CA ASP A 4 10.51 24.64 11.82
C ASP A 4 10.10 24.65 10.33
N GLU A 5 8.81 24.46 10.04
CA GLU A 5 8.23 25.21 8.92
C GLU A 5 6.73 25.43 9.10
N GLU A 6 6.41 26.71 8.94
CA GLU A 6 5.15 27.41 9.09
C GLU A 6 4.04 26.88 8.17
N TYR A 7 2.79 26.97 8.63
CA TYR A 7 1.65 27.10 7.73
C TYR A 7 1.03 28.48 7.94
N THR A 8 1.24 29.33 6.95
CA THR A 8 0.62 30.62 6.74
C THR A 8 -0.75 30.47 6.07
N SER A 9 -1.59 31.48 6.28
CA SER A 9 -2.78 31.87 5.51
C SER A 9 -4.13 31.68 6.21
N SER A 10 -4.56 32.74 6.90
CA SER A 10 -5.97 33.13 6.96
C SER A 10 -6.04 34.65 6.83
N GLU A 11 -6.34 35.06 5.61
CA GLU A 11 -7.14 36.20 5.16
C GLU A 11 -7.12 37.48 6.03
N GLU A 12 -6.58 38.53 5.42
CA GLU A 12 -6.62 39.92 5.85
C GLU A 12 -8.05 40.45 5.96
N GLU A 13 -8.47 40.88 7.16
CA GLU A 13 -9.49 41.94 7.31
C GLU A 13 -8.77 43.23 7.73
N GLU A 14 -8.66 44.12 6.75
CA GLU A 14 -8.19 45.49 6.86
C GLU A 14 -9.17 46.31 7.73
N VAL A 15 -8.85 46.50 9.01
CA VAL A 15 -9.55 47.46 9.87
C VAL A 15 -8.96 48.84 9.62
N VAL A 16 -9.68 49.64 8.83
CA VAL A 16 -9.44 51.07 8.60
C VAL A 16 -9.34 51.80 9.94
N GLU A 17 -8.12 52.26 10.27
CA GLU A 17 -7.85 53.12 11.42
C GLU A 17 -8.34 54.54 11.10
N GLU A 18 -9.62 54.82 11.39
CA GLU A 18 -10.16 56.18 11.35
C GLU A 18 -9.56 56.99 12.51
N THR A 19 -8.57 57.83 12.20
CA THR A 19 -7.96 58.79 13.10
C THR A 19 -9.02 59.77 13.63
N ARG A 20 -9.58 59.48 14.80
CA ARG A 20 -10.48 60.40 15.48
C ARG A 20 -9.68 61.44 16.26
N GLU A 21 -9.78 62.66 15.77
CA GLU A 21 -9.23 63.91 16.26
C GLU A 21 -9.36 64.09 17.78
N GLU A 22 -8.25 64.49 18.40
CA GLU A 22 -8.07 64.78 19.82
C GLU A 22 -8.88 66.05 20.21
N THR A 23 -10.12 65.90 20.67
CA THR A 23 -10.87 67.01 21.26
C THR A 23 -10.57 67.16 22.74
N LYS A 24 -9.83 68.22 23.11
CA LYS A 24 -9.57 68.66 24.49
C LYS A 24 -10.87 68.77 25.31
N PRO A 25 -10.87 68.38 26.60
CA PRO A 25 -12.02 68.63 27.47
C PRO A 25 -12.15 70.13 27.81
N PRO A 26 -13.37 70.65 27.97
CA PRO A 26 -13.57 72.06 28.32
C PRO A 26 -13.11 72.34 29.75
N GLN A 27 -12.37 73.44 29.91
CA GLN A 27 -12.01 74.01 31.21
C GLN A 27 -13.28 74.34 32.00
N THR A 28 -13.40 73.77 33.20
CA THR A 28 -14.29 74.29 34.25
C THR A 28 -13.53 75.32 35.08
N PRO A 29 -14.17 76.43 35.49
CA PRO A 29 -13.50 77.48 36.25
C PRO A 29 -13.16 76.96 37.65
N ALA A 30 -11.99 77.37 38.13
CA ALA A 30 -11.65 77.29 39.54
C ALA A 30 -12.55 78.26 40.31
N GLU A 31 -13.27 77.76 41.31
CA GLU A 31 -13.39 78.37 42.64
C GLU A 31 -14.32 77.53 43.52
N GLY A 32 -13.88 77.27 44.74
CA GLY A 32 -14.66 76.62 45.77
C GLY A 32 -13.74 75.87 46.72
N GLU A 33 -13.24 76.56 47.74
CA GLU A 33 -12.82 75.92 48.99
C GLU A 33 -14.03 75.15 49.54
N GLY A 34 -14.17 73.90 49.08
CA GLY A 34 -15.12 72.94 49.62
C GLY A 34 -14.63 72.47 50.98
N ASP A 35 -15.54 72.40 51.94
CA ASP A 35 -15.30 71.83 53.27
C ASP A 35 -14.37 70.59 53.18
N PRO A 36 -13.21 70.58 53.87
CA PRO A 36 -12.24 69.50 53.76
C PRO A 36 -12.83 68.12 54.09
N GLU A 37 -13.91 68.05 54.88
CA GLU A 37 -14.64 66.79 55.10
C GLU A 37 -15.41 66.30 53.86
N PHE A 38 -15.96 67.19 53.04
CA PHE A 38 -16.72 66.83 51.85
C PHE A 38 -15.83 66.29 50.74
N ILE A 39 -14.67 66.93 50.50
CA ILE A 39 -13.67 66.45 49.53
C ILE A 39 -13.11 65.10 49.98
N LYS A 40 -12.76 64.96 51.27
CA LYS A 40 -12.31 63.67 51.83
C LYS A 40 -13.35 62.55 51.67
N ARG A 41 -14.65 62.87 51.79
CA ARG A 41 -15.74 61.90 51.59
C ARG A 41 -15.97 61.55 50.12
N GLN A 42 -15.72 62.49 49.20
CA GLN A 42 -15.77 62.23 47.77
C GLN A 42 -14.56 61.40 47.31
N ASP A 43 -13.36 61.69 47.82
CA ASP A 43 -12.14 60.93 47.55
C ASP A 43 -12.21 59.53 48.16
N GLN A 44 -12.79 59.38 49.36
CA GLN A 44 -13.05 58.05 49.93
C GLN A 44 -14.00 57.24 49.04
N LYS A 45 -15.10 57.83 48.56
CA LYS A 45 -16.02 57.15 47.63
C LYS A 45 -15.36 56.78 46.30
N ARG A 46 -14.44 57.61 45.78
CA ARG A 46 -13.67 57.29 44.57
C ARG A 46 -12.67 56.17 44.84
N SER A 47 -11.95 56.21 45.96
CA SER A 47 -11.05 55.14 46.40
C SER A 47 -11.79 53.82 46.59
N ASP A 48 -12.96 53.84 47.23
CA ASP A 48 -13.78 52.65 47.45
C ASP A 48 -14.27 52.03 46.12
N LEU A 49 -14.61 52.87 45.13
CA LEU A 49 -14.97 52.41 43.78
C LEU A 49 -13.76 51.89 42.99
N ASP A 50 -12.60 52.54 43.10
CA ASP A 50 -11.36 52.09 42.48
C ASP A 50 -10.88 50.76 43.09
N ASP A 51 -11.10 50.57 44.40
CA ASP A 51 -10.75 49.33 45.10
C ASP A 51 -11.73 48.20 44.74
N GLN A 52 -13.03 48.48 44.61
CA GLN A 52 -14.01 47.53 44.05
C GLN A 52 -13.66 47.14 42.60
N LEU A 53 -13.23 48.10 41.77
CA LEU A 53 -12.82 47.83 40.40
C LEU A 53 -11.54 46.98 40.35
N LYS A 54 -10.56 47.24 41.22
CA LYS A 54 -9.35 46.42 41.34
C LYS A 54 -9.71 45.00 41.78
N GLU A 55 -10.56 44.85 42.79
CA GLU A 55 -11.03 43.54 43.26
C GLU A 55 -11.72 42.78 42.12
N TYR A 56 -12.65 43.42 41.38
CA TYR A 56 -13.31 42.82 40.23
C TYR A 56 -12.31 42.39 39.13
N ILE A 57 -11.33 43.23 38.80
CA ILE A 57 -10.27 42.89 37.84
C ILE A 57 -9.45 41.69 38.32
N THR A 58 -9.12 41.63 39.61
CA THR A 58 -8.35 40.51 40.18
C THR A 58 -9.15 39.21 40.22
N GLU A 59 -10.44 39.28 40.53
CA GLU A 59 -11.35 38.13 40.50
C GLU A 59 -11.52 37.61 39.07
N TRP A 60 -11.69 38.50 38.10
CA TRP A 60 -11.79 38.13 36.70
C TRP A 60 -10.50 37.50 36.15
N ARG A 61 -9.33 38.04 36.50
CA ARG A 61 -8.03 37.41 36.17
C ARG A 61 -7.88 36.04 36.82
N LYS A 62 -8.31 35.90 38.07
CA LYS A 62 -8.28 34.63 38.81
C LYS A 62 -9.25 33.60 38.19
N GLN A 63 -10.40 34.05 37.71
CA GLN A 63 -11.38 33.19 37.05
C GLN A 63 -10.88 32.75 35.68
N ARG A 64 -10.36 33.66 34.85
CA ARG A 64 -9.71 33.31 33.58
C ARG A 64 -8.53 32.36 33.78
N SER A 65 -7.66 32.62 34.76
CA SER A 65 -6.52 31.74 35.05
C SER A 65 -6.97 30.33 35.47
N LYS A 66 -8.06 30.20 36.24
CA LYS A 66 -8.63 28.89 36.57
C LYS A 66 -9.20 28.18 35.35
N GLU A 67 -9.93 28.89 34.50
CA GLU A 67 -10.50 28.35 33.26
C GLU A 67 -9.39 27.91 32.29
N GLU A 68 -8.33 28.70 32.14
CA GLU A 68 -7.15 28.35 31.35
C GLU A 68 -6.42 27.11 31.88
N ASP A 69 -6.22 27.01 33.21
CA ASP A 69 -5.59 25.86 33.85
C ASP A 69 -6.44 24.58 33.71
N GLU A 70 -7.76 24.69 33.81
CA GLU A 70 -8.69 23.58 33.59
C GLU A 70 -8.68 23.11 32.13
N LEU A 71 -8.69 24.05 31.18
CA LEU A 71 -8.63 23.76 29.76
C LEU A 71 -7.29 23.12 29.38
N LYS A 72 -6.19 23.58 29.98
CA LYS A 72 -4.86 22.96 29.83
C LYS A 72 -4.83 21.54 30.39
N LYS A 73 -5.39 21.30 31.59
CA LYS A 73 -5.50 19.95 32.18
C LYS A 73 -6.34 19.00 31.31
N LEU A 74 -7.41 19.50 30.69
CA LEU A 74 -8.24 18.69 29.79
C LEU A 74 -7.48 18.33 28.50
N LYS A 75 -6.77 19.30 27.89
CA LYS A 75 -5.90 19.05 26.73
C LYS A 75 -4.76 18.08 27.07
N GLU A 76 -4.12 18.21 28.23
CA GLU A 76 -3.10 17.25 28.68
C GLU A 76 -3.68 15.85 28.89
N LYS A 77 -4.89 15.72 29.46
CA LYS A 77 -5.56 14.41 29.58
C LYS A 77 -5.88 13.81 28.22
N GLN A 78 -6.34 14.62 27.27
CA GLN A 78 -6.64 14.15 25.92
C GLN A 78 -5.36 13.74 25.17
N ALA A 79 -4.30 14.53 25.28
CA ALA A 79 -2.98 14.22 24.75
C ALA A 79 -2.43 12.92 25.36
N LYS A 80 -2.52 12.77 26.69
CA LYS A 80 -2.09 11.55 27.39
C LYS A 80 -2.87 10.32 26.94
N ARG A 81 -4.19 10.42 26.75
CA ARG A 81 -5.01 9.32 26.19
C ARG A 81 -4.63 8.96 24.75
N LYS A 82 -4.22 9.96 23.95
CA LYS A 82 -3.76 9.72 22.58
C LYS A 82 -2.42 9.00 22.58
N VAL A 83 -1.49 9.42 23.44
CA VAL A 83 -0.18 8.76 23.62
C VAL A 83 -0.35 7.34 24.14
N THR A 84 -1.19 7.10 25.15
CA THR A 84 -1.40 5.73 25.66
C THR A 84 -2.03 4.82 24.62
N ARG A 85 -2.98 5.31 23.81
CA ARG A 85 -3.53 4.51 22.69
C ARG A 85 -2.47 4.21 21.64
N ALA A 86 -1.65 5.20 21.29
CA ALA A 86 -0.55 4.99 20.34
C ALA A 86 0.51 4.01 20.88
N GLU A 87 0.83 4.06 22.18
CA GLU A 87 1.75 3.12 22.82
C GLU A 87 1.16 1.70 22.90
N GLU A 88 -0.13 1.55 23.20
CA GLU A 88 -0.83 0.25 23.20
C GLU A 88 -0.86 -0.35 21.78
N GLU A 89 -1.16 0.46 20.77
CA GLU A 89 -1.16 0.05 19.36
C GLU A 89 0.24 -0.31 18.88
N GLN A 90 1.27 0.50 19.20
CA GLN A 90 2.66 0.18 18.88
C GLN A 90 3.12 -1.10 19.57
N LYS A 91 2.74 -1.34 20.83
CA LYS A 91 3.11 -2.56 21.55
C LYS A 91 2.43 -3.80 20.96
N MET A 92 1.17 -3.68 20.53
CA MET A 92 0.47 -4.77 19.84
C MET A 92 1.07 -5.02 18.44
N ALA A 93 1.43 -3.96 17.71
CA ALA A 93 2.11 -4.07 16.42
C ALA A 93 3.51 -4.70 16.55
N GLN A 94 4.29 -4.32 17.57
CA GLN A 94 5.59 -4.92 17.84
C GLN A 94 5.47 -6.41 18.19
N ARG A 95 4.50 -6.80 19.01
CA ARG A 95 4.24 -8.22 19.31
C ARG A 95 3.85 -9.02 18.06
N LYS A 96 2.98 -8.46 17.21
CA LYS A 96 2.58 -9.08 15.96
C LYS A 96 3.76 -9.22 14.99
N LYS A 97 4.62 -8.19 14.93
CA LYS A 97 5.83 -8.20 14.10
C LYS A 97 6.87 -9.20 14.60
N GLU A 98 7.09 -9.32 15.91
CA GLU A 98 8.00 -10.33 16.48
C GLU A 98 7.49 -11.77 16.25
N GLU A 99 6.17 -12.00 16.32
CA GLU A 99 5.57 -13.31 16.04
C GLU A 99 5.65 -13.67 14.56
N GLU A 100 5.39 -12.71 13.67
CA GLU A 100 5.55 -12.86 12.23
C GLU A 100 7.01 -13.07 11.82
N GLU A 101 7.95 -12.28 12.37
CA GLU A 101 9.38 -12.43 12.12
C GLU A 101 9.91 -13.78 12.62
N ARG A 102 9.37 -14.28 13.74
CA ARG A 102 9.69 -15.63 14.23
C ARG A 102 9.14 -16.70 13.29
N ARG A 103 7.92 -16.56 12.79
CA ARG A 103 7.32 -17.48 11.81
C ARG A 103 8.11 -17.49 10.49
N VAL A 104 8.53 -16.32 10.02
CA VAL A 104 9.36 -16.17 8.81
C VAL A 104 10.75 -16.77 9.01
N ARG A 105 11.41 -16.52 10.15
CA ARG A 105 12.72 -17.12 10.46
C ARG A 105 12.65 -18.64 10.57
N GLU A 106 11.61 -19.19 11.21
CA GLU A 106 11.40 -20.63 11.30
C GLU A 106 11.07 -21.24 9.92
N ALA A 107 10.34 -20.53 9.04
CA ALA A 107 10.07 -20.95 7.66
C ALA A 107 11.32 -20.90 6.77
N GLU A 108 12.14 -19.85 6.88
CA GLU A 108 13.42 -19.73 6.16
C GLU A 108 14.42 -20.79 6.63
N GLU A 109 14.52 -21.06 7.93
CA GLU A 109 15.38 -22.11 8.47
C GLU A 109 14.92 -23.51 8.03
N LYS A 110 13.61 -23.76 8.00
CA LYS A 110 13.05 -25.02 7.45
C LYS A 110 13.31 -25.14 5.94
N LYS A 111 13.17 -24.06 5.18
CA LYS A 111 13.46 -24.01 3.74
C LYS A 111 14.95 -24.24 3.46
N GLN A 112 15.84 -23.68 4.27
CA GLN A 112 17.29 -23.94 4.15
C GLN A 112 17.66 -25.39 4.51
N ARG A 113 17.06 -25.96 5.57
CA ARG A 113 17.27 -27.38 5.91
C ARG A 113 16.74 -28.32 4.82
N GLU A 114 15.59 -28.01 4.22
CA GLU A 114 15.05 -28.80 3.10
C GLU A 114 15.91 -28.67 1.83
N ILE A 115 16.48 -27.50 1.55
CA ILE A 115 17.41 -27.29 0.43
C ILE A 115 18.73 -28.05 0.68
N GLU A 116 19.28 -28.01 1.90
CA GLU A 116 20.49 -28.76 2.26
C GLU A 116 20.25 -30.28 2.28
N GLU A 117 19.09 -30.75 2.73
CA GLU A 117 18.74 -32.17 2.72
C GLU A 117 18.50 -32.69 1.29
N LYS A 118 17.82 -31.90 0.44
CA LYS A 118 17.68 -32.21 -1.00
C LYS A 118 19.03 -32.19 -1.71
N ARG A 119 19.93 -31.25 -1.37
CA ARG A 119 21.29 -31.20 -1.91
C ARG A 119 22.12 -32.39 -1.47
N MET A 120 22.05 -32.79 -0.20
CA MET A 120 22.72 -33.99 0.31
C MET A 120 22.16 -35.27 -0.31
N ARG A 121 20.85 -35.35 -0.56
CA ARG A 121 20.21 -36.48 -1.24
C ARG A 121 20.61 -36.57 -2.72
N LEU A 122 20.79 -35.43 -3.39
CA LEU A 122 21.32 -35.37 -4.75
C LEU A 122 22.82 -35.69 -4.81
N GLU A 123 23.63 -35.21 -3.86
CA GLU A 123 25.05 -35.57 -3.75
C GLU A 123 25.25 -37.06 -3.42
N GLU A 124 24.39 -37.68 -2.60
CA GLU A 124 24.45 -39.10 -2.29
C GLU A 124 23.98 -39.96 -3.48
N ALA A 125 22.98 -39.50 -4.23
CA ALA A 125 22.55 -40.12 -5.49
C ALA A 125 23.58 -39.96 -6.62
N GLU A 126 24.24 -38.80 -6.71
CA GLU A 126 25.32 -38.54 -7.67
C GLU A 126 26.56 -39.36 -7.31
N LYS A 127 26.94 -39.44 -6.03
CA LYS A 127 28.04 -40.30 -5.57
C LYS A 127 27.75 -41.78 -5.81
N LYS A 128 26.50 -42.22 -5.64
CA LYS A 128 26.06 -43.59 -5.97
C LYS A 128 26.04 -43.84 -7.48
N ARG A 129 25.61 -42.87 -8.27
CA ARG A 129 25.64 -42.91 -9.73
C ARG A 129 27.07 -42.89 -10.26
N GLN A 130 27.97 -42.13 -9.65
CA GLN A 130 29.38 -42.04 -10.00
C GLN A 130 30.13 -43.30 -9.59
N ALA A 131 29.80 -43.93 -8.45
CA ALA A 131 30.31 -45.25 -8.08
C ALA A 131 29.84 -46.35 -9.05
N MET A 132 28.58 -46.30 -9.49
CA MET A 132 28.03 -47.22 -10.49
C MET A 132 28.61 -46.97 -11.89
N LEU A 133 28.80 -45.70 -12.29
CA LEU A 133 29.46 -45.34 -13.55
C LEU A 133 30.93 -45.73 -13.52
N GLN A 134 31.63 -45.61 -12.39
CA GLN A 134 33.03 -46.01 -12.24
C GLN A 134 33.18 -47.53 -12.29
N ALA A 135 32.21 -48.28 -11.76
CA ALA A 135 32.13 -49.74 -11.92
C ALA A 135 31.79 -50.18 -13.36
N MET A 136 31.15 -49.33 -14.16
CA MET A 136 30.77 -49.62 -15.55
C MET A 136 31.79 -49.06 -16.58
N LYS A 137 32.56 -48.03 -16.20
CA LYS A 137 33.60 -47.37 -17.00
C LYS A 137 34.90 -48.20 -17.10
N ASP A 138 35.00 -49.27 -16.32
CA ASP A 138 36.00 -50.34 -16.53
C ASP A 138 35.63 -51.30 -17.68
N LYS A 139 34.45 -51.15 -18.34
CA LYS A 139 34.08 -52.03 -19.45
C LYS A 139 33.88 -51.42 -20.83
N ASP A 140 33.42 -50.18 -21.01
CA ASP A 140 33.15 -49.72 -22.38
C ASP A 140 33.45 -48.24 -22.62
N LYS A 141 34.42 -48.00 -23.51
CA LYS A 141 34.65 -46.72 -24.20
C LYS A 141 33.80 -46.72 -25.47
N LYS A 142 33.03 -45.63 -25.72
CA LYS A 142 32.92 -44.88 -27.00
C LYS A 142 31.56 -44.18 -27.18
N GLY A 143 31.57 -42.85 -27.39
CA GLY A 143 30.65 -42.15 -28.28
C GLY A 143 29.71 -41.08 -27.65
N PRO A 144 29.40 -39.96 -28.35
CA PRO A 144 29.03 -38.70 -27.69
C PRO A 144 27.66 -38.08 -28.06
N ASN A 145 27.16 -37.26 -27.13
CA ASN A 145 26.49 -35.95 -27.26
C ASN A 145 25.00 -35.77 -27.67
N PHE A 146 24.44 -34.74 -27.02
CA PHE A 146 23.25 -33.89 -27.29
C PHE A 146 21.85 -34.34 -26.86
N THR A 147 21.32 -33.66 -25.84
CA THR A 147 19.91 -33.20 -25.79
C THR A 147 19.82 -31.81 -25.15
N ILE A 148 19.06 -30.95 -25.82
CA ILE A 148 18.79 -29.51 -25.65
C ILE A 148 18.29 -29.14 -24.24
N ALA A 149 18.83 -28.05 -23.68
CA ALA A 149 18.26 -27.39 -22.52
C ALA A 149 17.07 -26.55 -22.99
N LYS A 150 15.86 -26.91 -22.56
CA LYS A 150 14.67 -26.06 -22.64
C LYS A 150 14.90 -24.92 -21.65
N LYS A 151 14.79 -23.69 -22.14
CA LYS A 151 14.98 -22.46 -21.38
C LYS A 151 13.76 -22.31 -20.46
N ASP A 152 13.96 -22.48 -19.16
CA ASP A 152 12.94 -22.20 -18.13
C ASP A 152 12.60 -20.70 -18.16
N ALA A 153 11.39 -20.36 -18.59
CA ALA A 153 10.77 -19.04 -18.44
C ALA A 153 10.18 -18.91 -17.02
N GLY A 154 11.03 -19.08 -16.00
CA GLY A 154 10.62 -19.11 -14.59
C GLY A 154 11.43 -18.18 -13.70
N LEU A 155 11.89 -17.04 -14.23
CA LEU A 155 12.65 -16.05 -13.45
C LEU A 155 11.81 -14.80 -13.21
N GLY A 156 10.98 -14.81 -12.15
CA GLY A 156 10.38 -13.57 -11.65
C GLY A 156 9.38 -13.73 -10.52
N LEU A 157 8.59 -14.81 -10.50
CA LEU A 157 7.56 -14.96 -9.48
C LEU A 157 8.17 -15.32 -8.12
N SER A 158 7.88 -14.50 -7.11
CA SER A 158 8.05 -14.85 -5.70
C SER A 158 7.43 -16.23 -5.45
N SER A 159 7.98 -17.03 -4.53
CA SER A 159 7.38 -18.33 -4.22
C SER A 159 5.91 -18.22 -3.79
N ALA A 160 5.49 -17.07 -3.26
CA ALA A 160 4.09 -16.79 -2.92
C ALA A 160 3.21 -16.48 -4.14
N ALA A 161 3.78 -15.93 -5.22
CA ALA A 161 3.06 -15.71 -6.48
C ALA A 161 2.91 -17.01 -7.26
N MET A 162 3.96 -17.85 -7.27
CA MET A 162 3.87 -19.22 -7.82
C MET A 162 2.88 -20.11 -7.06
N GLU A 163 2.69 -19.92 -5.75
CA GLU A 163 1.67 -20.66 -4.97
C GLU A 163 0.24 -20.16 -5.22
N ARG A 164 0.08 -18.89 -5.63
CA ARG A 164 -1.21 -18.31 -6.00
C ARG A 164 -1.65 -18.68 -7.42
N ASN A 165 -0.70 -18.89 -8.33
CA ASN A 165 -0.95 -19.31 -9.71
C ASN A 165 -0.84 -20.84 -9.88
N LYS A 166 -1.17 -21.61 -8.83
CA LYS A 166 -1.36 -23.06 -9.00
C LYS A 166 -2.77 -23.28 -9.48
N THR A 167 -2.91 -23.92 -10.64
CA THR A 167 -4.21 -24.33 -11.17
C THR A 167 -4.93 -25.25 -10.19
N LYS A 168 -6.27 -25.26 -10.24
CA LYS A 168 -7.15 -26.11 -9.41
C LYS A 168 -6.66 -27.57 -9.40
N GLU A 169 -6.28 -28.09 -10.58
CA GLU A 169 -5.73 -29.44 -10.76
C GLU A 169 -4.41 -29.66 -9.98
N GLN A 170 -3.49 -28.69 -9.97
CA GLN A 170 -2.23 -28.81 -9.21
C GLN A 170 -2.46 -28.82 -7.69
N LEU A 171 -3.43 -28.04 -7.19
CA LEU A 171 -3.79 -28.05 -5.78
C LEU A 171 -4.44 -29.38 -5.38
N GLU A 172 -5.27 -29.97 -6.24
CA GLU A 172 -5.85 -31.29 -6.02
C GLU A 172 -4.83 -32.41 -6.04
N GLU A 173 -3.87 -32.37 -6.97
CA GLU A 173 -2.75 -33.32 -6.99
C GLU A 173 -1.90 -33.19 -5.74
N GLU A 174 -1.57 -31.98 -5.29
CA GLU A 174 -0.86 -31.75 -4.04
C GLU A 174 -1.66 -32.22 -2.82
N LYS A 175 -2.97 -32.01 -2.80
CA LYS A 175 -3.89 -32.53 -1.77
C LYS A 175 -3.88 -34.06 -1.77
N LYS A 176 -3.97 -34.70 -2.94
CA LYS A 176 -3.93 -36.17 -3.10
C LYS A 176 -2.61 -36.76 -2.65
N ILE A 177 -1.49 -36.14 -3.03
CA ILE A 177 -0.15 -36.53 -2.58
C ILE A 177 -0.02 -36.34 -1.07
N SER A 178 -0.49 -35.21 -0.53
CA SER A 178 -0.47 -34.94 0.91
C SER A 178 -1.30 -35.95 1.71
N LEU A 179 -2.49 -36.29 1.22
CA LEU A 179 -3.36 -37.30 1.80
C LEU A 179 -2.71 -38.68 1.75
N SER A 180 -2.03 -39.04 0.66
CA SER A 180 -1.30 -40.33 0.58
C SER A 180 -0.17 -40.44 1.62
N PHE A 181 0.47 -39.33 1.99
CA PHE A 181 1.50 -39.29 3.03
C PHE A 181 0.90 -39.36 4.44
N ARG A 182 -0.24 -38.72 4.65
CA ARG A 182 -0.93 -38.66 5.95
C ARG A 182 -1.68 -39.97 6.25
N ILE A 183 -2.31 -40.56 5.23
CA ILE A 183 -3.06 -41.81 5.29
C ILE A 183 -2.13 -42.95 4.85
N LYS A 184 -1.36 -43.47 5.81
CA LYS A 184 -0.50 -44.63 5.54
C LYS A 184 -1.35 -45.89 5.35
N PRO A 185 -1.11 -46.69 4.30
CA PRO A 185 -1.79 -47.97 4.11
C PRO A 185 -1.66 -48.87 5.35
N LEU A 186 -2.77 -49.47 5.76
CA LEU A 186 -2.84 -50.33 6.94
C LEU A 186 -2.21 -51.69 6.67
N ALA A 187 -1.01 -51.91 7.23
CA ALA A 187 -0.37 -53.22 7.22
C ALA A 187 -0.87 -54.08 8.40
N ILE A 188 -2.01 -54.73 8.21
CA ILE A 188 -2.66 -55.59 9.23
C ILE A 188 -2.43 -57.09 9.01
N GLU A 189 -1.77 -57.49 7.91
CA GLU A 189 -1.47 -58.89 7.64
C GLU A 189 -0.50 -59.47 8.69
N GLY A 190 -0.93 -60.56 9.34
CA GLY A 190 -0.14 -61.25 10.36
C GLY A 190 -0.30 -60.73 11.79
N PHE A 191 -1.21 -59.77 12.04
CA PHE A 191 -1.53 -59.34 13.41
C PHE A 191 -2.43 -60.36 14.12
N GLY A 192 -2.13 -60.64 15.39
CA GLY A 192 -3.03 -61.41 16.28
C GLY A 192 -4.15 -60.53 16.83
N GLU A 193 -5.23 -61.15 17.34
CA GLU A 193 -6.45 -60.47 17.79
C GLU A 193 -6.19 -59.30 18.77
N ALA A 194 -5.29 -59.48 19.73
CA ALA A 194 -4.95 -58.44 20.70
C ALA A 194 -4.34 -57.19 20.04
N LYS A 195 -3.45 -57.36 19.05
CA LYS A 195 -2.84 -56.25 18.32
C LYS A 195 -3.82 -55.56 17.37
N LEU A 196 -4.76 -56.31 16.80
CA LEU A 196 -5.84 -55.73 15.99
C LEU A 196 -6.75 -54.84 16.83
N ARG A 197 -7.09 -55.26 18.07
CA ARG A 197 -7.87 -54.44 19.01
C ARG A 197 -7.15 -53.16 19.41
N GLU A 198 -5.84 -53.23 19.70
CA GLU A 198 -5.02 -52.06 20.01
C GLU A 198 -4.96 -51.09 18.82
N LYS A 199 -4.74 -51.60 17.60
CA LYS A 199 -4.74 -50.77 16.39
C LYS A 199 -6.09 -50.12 16.09
N ALA A 200 -7.20 -50.83 16.32
CA ALA A 200 -8.53 -50.25 16.18
C ALA A 200 -8.76 -49.11 17.18
N GLN A 201 -8.29 -49.27 18.42
CA GLN A 201 -8.37 -48.23 19.46
C GLN A 201 -7.55 -46.99 19.06
N GLU A 202 -6.31 -47.18 18.59
CA GLU A 202 -5.44 -46.08 18.12
C GLU A 202 -6.06 -45.31 16.96
N LEU A 203 -6.63 -46.01 15.97
CA LEU A 203 -7.31 -45.36 14.84
C LEU A 203 -8.54 -44.61 15.28
N TRP A 204 -9.31 -45.17 16.21
CA TRP A 204 -10.49 -44.51 16.77
C TRP A 204 -10.13 -43.20 17.49
N GLU A 205 -9.10 -43.22 18.35
CA GLU A 205 -8.60 -42.01 19.03
C GLU A 205 -8.08 -40.97 18.04
N LEU A 206 -7.41 -41.41 16.96
CA LEU A 206 -6.96 -40.52 15.89
C LEU A 206 -8.13 -39.89 15.13
N ILE A 207 -9.16 -40.67 14.78
CA ILE A 207 -10.36 -40.18 14.09
C ILE A 207 -11.05 -39.13 14.96
N VAL A 208 -11.28 -39.41 16.24
CA VAL A 208 -11.91 -38.45 17.17
C VAL A 208 -11.12 -37.14 17.21
N LYS A 209 -9.78 -37.20 17.25
CA LYS A 209 -8.94 -36.01 17.21
C LYS A 209 -9.08 -35.25 15.90
N LEU A 210 -9.02 -35.92 14.75
CA LEU A 210 -9.15 -35.28 13.44
C LEU A 210 -10.53 -34.64 13.26
N GLU A 211 -11.59 -35.26 13.77
CA GLU A 211 -12.95 -34.72 13.72
C GLU A 211 -13.06 -33.44 14.56
N THR A 212 -12.44 -33.41 15.75
CA THR A 212 -12.39 -32.17 16.55
C THR A 212 -11.60 -31.06 15.87
N GLU A 213 -10.48 -31.39 15.21
CA GLU A 213 -9.69 -30.42 14.46
C GLU A 213 -10.45 -29.89 13.23
N LYS A 214 -11.22 -30.75 12.55
CA LYS A 214 -12.09 -30.39 11.43
C LYS A 214 -13.16 -29.40 11.87
N TYR A 215 -13.89 -29.70 12.96
CA TYR A 215 -14.90 -28.80 13.52
C TYR A 215 -14.34 -27.41 13.86
N ASP A 216 -13.17 -27.34 14.50
CA ASP A 216 -12.51 -26.07 14.83
C ASP A 216 -12.06 -25.28 13.58
N LEU A 217 -11.77 -25.97 12.47
CA LEU A 217 -11.44 -25.35 11.19
C LEU A 217 -12.69 -24.82 10.49
N GLU A 218 -13.76 -25.59 10.45
CA GLU A 218 -15.06 -25.18 9.86
C GLU A 218 -15.64 -23.96 10.58
N GLU A 219 -15.62 -23.94 11.92
CA GLU A 219 -16.07 -22.77 12.69
C GLU A 219 -15.19 -21.53 12.42
N ARG A 220 -13.89 -21.72 12.16
CA ARG A 220 -13.00 -20.64 11.74
C ARG A 220 -13.34 -20.15 10.34
N GLN A 221 -13.61 -21.06 9.40
CA GLN A 221 -14.00 -20.74 8.03
C GLN A 221 -15.29 -19.91 8.03
N LYS A 222 -16.36 -20.37 8.69
CA LYS A 222 -17.62 -19.62 8.82
C LYS A 222 -17.42 -18.20 9.33
N ARG A 223 -16.51 -18.03 10.30
CA ARG A 223 -16.15 -16.70 10.82
C ARG A 223 -15.43 -15.84 9.78
N GLN A 224 -14.49 -16.41 9.04
CA GLN A 224 -13.80 -15.72 7.96
C GLN A 224 -14.77 -15.32 6.85
N ASP A 225 -15.73 -16.18 6.50
CA ASP A 225 -16.75 -15.88 5.50
C ASP A 225 -17.66 -14.74 5.95
N TYR A 226 -18.05 -14.72 7.22
CA TYR A 226 -18.79 -13.60 7.80
C TYR A 226 -17.97 -12.29 7.73
N ASP A 227 -16.71 -12.33 8.13
CA ASP A 227 -15.82 -11.16 8.08
C ASP A 227 -15.63 -10.67 6.63
N LEU A 228 -15.49 -11.58 5.66
CA LEU A 228 -15.42 -11.27 4.23
C LEU A 228 -16.72 -10.64 3.71
N LYS A 229 -17.89 -11.21 4.06
CA LYS A 229 -19.20 -10.65 3.72
C LYS A 229 -19.36 -9.23 4.28
N GLU A 230 -18.95 -8.99 5.52
CA GLU A 230 -18.99 -7.65 6.12
C GLU A 230 -18.05 -6.67 5.42
N LEU A 231 -16.83 -7.10 5.07
CA LEU A 231 -15.86 -6.27 4.33
C LEU A 231 -16.36 -5.92 2.93
N LYS A 232 -16.92 -6.89 2.19
CA LYS A 232 -17.53 -6.66 0.87
C LYS A 232 -18.68 -5.64 0.97
N GLU A 233 -19.55 -5.74 1.98
CA GLU A 233 -20.64 -4.77 2.18
C GLU A 233 -20.12 -3.38 2.58
N ARG A 234 -19.10 -3.29 3.44
CA ARG A 234 -18.44 -2.01 3.77
C ARG A 234 -17.80 -1.37 2.54
N GLN A 235 -17.15 -2.15 1.69
CA GLN A 235 -16.60 -1.69 0.41
C GLN A 235 -17.72 -1.17 -0.51
N LYS A 236 -18.82 -1.92 -0.64
CA LYS A 236 -20.00 -1.50 -1.41
C LYS A 236 -20.57 -0.16 -0.90
N GLN A 237 -20.64 0.04 0.41
CA GLN A 237 -21.07 1.30 1.01
C GLN A 237 -20.11 2.46 0.72
N GLN A 238 -18.80 2.22 0.78
CA GLN A 238 -17.79 3.21 0.41
C GLN A 238 -17.90 3.62 -1.07
N LEU A 239 -18.08 2.64 -1.96
CA LEU A 239 -18.27 2.86 -3.40
C LEU A 239 -19.57 3.63 -3.67
N ARG A 240 -20.68 3.26 -3.00
CA ARG A 240 -21.95 4.01 -3.05
C ARG A 240 -21.77 5.46 -2.62
N HIS A 241 -21.14 5.72 -1.47
CA HIS A 241 -20.89 7.08 -0.99
C HIS A 241 -19.97 7.87 -1.94
N LYS A 242 -18.97 7.21 -2.53
CA LYS A 242 -18.08 7.80 -3.54
C LYS A 242 -18.83 8.15 -4.82
N ALA A 243 -19.76 7.31 -5.27
CA ALA A 243 -20.62 7.57 -6.42
C ALA A 243 -21.54 8.77 -6.16
N LEU A 244 -22.24 8.79 -5.02
CA LEU A 244 -23.07 9.92 -4.59
C LEU A 244 -22.27 11.24 -4.51
N LYS A 245 -21.05 11.22 -3.96
CA LYS A 245 -20.18 12.41 -3.90
C LYS A 245 -19.72 12.89 -5.28
N LYS A 246 -19.58 11.98 -6.25
CA LYS A 246 -19.30 12.30 -7.66
C LYS A 246 -20.55 12.71 -8.44
N GLY A 247 -21.73 12.72 -7.82
CA GLY A 247 -23.00 13.01 -8.49
C GLY A 247 -23.47 11.90 -9.43
N LEU A 248 -22.88 10.71 -9.32
CA LEU A 248 -23.29 9.50 -10.01
C LEU A 248 -24.38 8.77 -9.21
N ASP A 249 -25.08 7.86 -9.87
CA ASP A 249 -26.04 6.96 -9.23
C ASP A 249 -25.32 6.12 -8.14
N PRO A 250 -25.90 5.92 -6.94
CA PRO A 250 -25.35 5.06 -5.91
C PRO A 250 -24.74 3.74 -6.39
N GLU A 251 -25.31 3.09 -7.41
CA GLU A 251 -24.82 1.79 -7.90
C GLU A 251 -23.87 1.89 -9.11
N ALA A 252 -23.58 3.10 -9.59
CA ALA A 252 -22.77 3.30 -10.78
C ALA A 252 -21.30 2.86 -10.62
N LEU A 253 -20.82 2.68 -9.38
CA LEU A 253 -19.46 2.26 -9.07
C LEU A 253 -19.40 0.86 -8.44
N THR A 254 -20.52 0.12 -8.45
CA THR A 254 -20.63 -1.22 -7.85
C THR A 254 -20.94 -2.32 -8.87
N GLY A 255 -21.06 -1.99 -10.16
CA GLY A 255 -21.26 -2.97 -11.23
C GLY A 255 -19.95 -3.45 -11.86
N LYS A 256 -20.03 -4.52 -12.66
CA LYS A 256 -18.90 -5.13 -13.42
C LYS A 256 -18.17 -4.09 -14.29
N TYR A 257 -18.93 -3.18 -14.90
CA TYR A 257 -18.39 -2.17 -15.82
C TYR A 257 -18.27 -0.78 -15.18
N PRO A 258 -17.25 0.01 -15.55
CA PRO A 258 -17.12 1.41 -15.14
C PRO A 258 -18.39 2.24 -15.44
N PRO A 259 -18.69 3.27 -14.63
CA PRO A 259 -19.88 4.09 -14.82
C PRO A 259 -19.88 4.76 -16.20
N LYS A 260 -20.99 4.60 -16.93
CA LYS A 260 -21.17 5.22 -18.26
C LYS A 260 -21.04 6.74 -18.16
N ILE A 261 -20.14 7.31 -18.95
CA ILE A 261 -19.93 8.76 -19.04
C ILE A 261 -21.10 9.37 -19.82
N GLN A 262 -21.79 10.35 -19.22
CA GLN A 262 -22.81 11.10 -19.97
C GLN A 262 -22.14 12.12 -20.88
N VAL A 263 -22.19 11.87 -22.19
CA VAL A 263 -21.64 12.76 -23.23
C VAL A 263 -22.46 14.05 -23.45
N ALA A 264 -23.65 14.14 -22.85
CA ALA A 264 -24.50 15.33 -22.89
C ALA A 264 -25.27 15.48 -21.57
N SER A 265 -25.46 16.71 -21.11
CA SER A 265 -26.24 16.98 -19.91
C SER A 265 -27.73 16.68 -20.12
N LYS A 266 -28.41 16.12 -19.12
CA LYS A 266 -29.89 15.96 -19.12
C LYS A 266 -30.64 17.29 -19.25
N TYR A 267 -29.98 18.42 -18.96
CA TYR A 267 -30.52 19.77 -19.08
C TYR A 267 -30.02 20.50 -20.34
N GLU A 268 -29.29 19.82 -21.22
CA GLU A 268 -28.82 20.36 -22.50
C GLU A 268 -30.04 20.67 -23.38
N ARG A 269 -30.35 21.96 -23.53
CA ARG A 269 -31.52 22.42 -24.29
C ARG A 269 -31.30 22.48 -25.80
N ARG A 270 -30.07 22.25 -26.26
CA ARG A 270 -29.68 22.23 -27.67
C ARG A 270 -29.21 20.82 -28.02
N VAL A 271 -29.80 20.22 -29.04
CA VAL A 271 -29.31 18.94 -29.57
C VAL A 271 -27.89 19.16 -30.07
N ASP A 272 -26.92 18.45 -29.48
CA ASP A 272 -25.52 18.54 -29.88
C ASP A 272 -25.35 18.05 -31.32
N THR A 273 -25.02 18.98 -32.21
CA THR A 273 -24.92 18.77 -33.66
C THR A 273 -23.59 18.14 -34.09
N ARG A 274 -22.65 17.93 -33.16
CA ARG A 274 -21.38 17.22 -33.43
C ARG A 274 -21.65 15.74 -33.72
N SER A 275 -20.81 15.11 -34.55
CA SER A 275 -20.91 13.67 -34.84
C SER A 275 -20.55 12.83 -33.62
N TYR A 276 -20.85 11.51 -33.64
CA TYR A 276 -20.47 10.62 -32.54
C TYR A 276 -18.96 10.58 -32.37
N ASP A 277 -18.21 10.47 -33.47
CA ASP A 277 -16.74 10.45 -33.46
C ASP A 277 -16.15 11.75 -32.89
N ASP A 278 -16.72 12.91 -33.22
CA ASP A 278 -16.29 14.20 -32.64
C ASP A 278 -16.57 14.29 -31.14
N LYS A 279 -17.64 13.65 -30.66
CA LYS A 279 -17.94 13.58 -29.22
C LYS A 279 -17.03 12.59 -28.52
N LYS A 280 -16.77 11.44 -29.14
CA LYS A 280 -15.87 10.41 -28.63
C LYS A 280 -14.46 10.99 -28.41
N LYS A 281 -13.94 11.72 -29.40
CA LYS A 281 -12.64 12.40 -29.33
C LYS A 281 -12.50 13.44 -28.22
N LEU A 282 -13.60 14.00 -27.71
CA LEU A 282 -13.53 14.92 -26.55
C LEU A 282 -13.26 14.20 -25.23
N PHE A 283 -13.48 12.89 -25.19
CA PHE A 283 -13.27 12.04 -24.02
C PHE A 283 -12.13 11.02 -24.22
N GLU A 284 -11.65 10.83 -25.45
CA GLU A 284 -10.40 10.10 -25.75
C GLU A 284 -9.18 10.97 -25.38
N GLY A 285 -8.15 10.36 -24.79
CA GLY A 285 -6.90 11.05 -24.42
C GLY A 285 -6.94 11.85 -23.12
N GLY A 286 -8.09 12.01 -22.46
CA GLY A 286 -8.18 12.86 -21.26
C GLY A 286 -7.29 12.43 -20.10
N TRP A 287 -7.31 11.14 -19.73
CA TRP A 287 -6.50 10.64 -18.61
C TRP A 287 -5.02 10.51 -18.98
N ASP A 288 -4.72 10.01 -20.18
CA ASP A 288 -3.35 9.81 -20.64
C ASP A 288 -2.64 11.13 -20.92
N GLU A 289 -3.32 12.13 -21.49
CA GLU A 289 -2.76 13.46 -21.66
C GLU A 289 -2.54 14.16 -20.32
N ILE A 290 -3.45 14.01 -19.35
CA ILE A 290 -3.26 14.54 -17.99
C ILE A 290 -2.09 13.86 -17.28
N SER A 291 -1.98 12.54 -17.42
CA SER A 291 -0.88 11.75 -16.84
C SER A 291 0.46 12.11 -17.48
N LYS A 292 0.49 12.28 -18.81
CA LYS A 292 1.64 12.72 -19.58
C LYS A 292 2.05 14.15 -19.21
N ASP A 293 1.13 15.10 -19.16
CA ASP A 293 1.39 16.50 -18.75
C ASP A 293 1.86 16.57 -17.29
N SER A 294 1.30 15.75 -16.40
CA SER A 294 1.77 15.66 -15.00
C SER A 294 3.18 15.07 -14.91
N SER A 295 3.45 14.01 -15.66
CA SER A 295 4.77 13.37 -15.73
C SER A 295 5.82 14.30 -16.34
N GLU A 296 5.45 15.04 -17.39
CA GLU A 296 6.31 16.00 -18.07
C GLU A 296 6.60 17.22 -17.18
N LYS A 297 5.63 17.69 -16.39
CA LYS A 297 5.86 18.70 -15.34
C LYS A 297 6.84 18.22 -14.28
N ILE A 298 6.66 17.01 -13.75
CA ILE A 298 7.56 16.41 -12.76
C ILE A 298 8.96 16.23 -13.36
N TRP A 299 9.06 15.80 -14.61
CA TRP A 299 10.33 15.67 -15.33
C TRP A 299 11.03 17.01 -15.49
N ASN A 300 10.32 18.04 -15.95
CA ASN A 300 10.86 19.37 -16.13
C ASN A 300 11.32 19.99 -14.79
N GLU A 301 10.55 19.82 -13.72
CA GLU A 301 10.94 20.26 -12.38
C GLU A 301 12.22 19.55 -11.92
N LYS A 302 12.30 18.22 -12.04
CA LYS A 302 13.51 17.45 -11.70
C LYS A 302 14.70 17.84 -12.58
N LYS A 303 14.47 18.11 -13.85
CA LYS A 303 15.50 18.54 -14.81
C LYS A 303 16.04 19.91 -14.44
N GLU A 304 15.18 20.88 -14.13
CA GLU A 304 15.59 22.21 -13.66
C GLU A 304 16.40 22.11 -12.37
N GLN A 305 15.91 21.34 -11.38
CA GLN A 305 16.64 21.06 -10.14
C GLN A 305 17.99 20.39 -10.41
N TYR A 306 18.10 19.50 -11.40
CA TYR A 306 19.36 18.86 -11.76
C TYR A 306 20.32 19.84 -12.44
N THR A 307 19.84 20.66 -13.38
CA THR A 307 20.67 21.68 -14.06
C THR A 307 21.10 22.82 -13.16
N GLY A 308 20.29 23.17 -12.16
CA GLY A 308 20.59 24.22 -11.18
C GLY A 308 21.56 23.80 -10.08
N ARG A 309 21.90 22.51 -9.98
CA ARG A 309 22.93 22.05 -9.02
C ARG A 309 24.26 22.71 -9.35
N GLN A 310 24.89 23.30 -8.34
CA GLN A 310 26.31 23.65 -8.40
C GLN A 310 27.06 22.36 -8.74
N LYS A 311 27.57 22.24 -9.98
CA LYS A 311 28.38 21.11 -10.41
C LYS A 311 29.58 21.05 -9.45
N SER A 312 29.52 20.16 -8.46
CA SER A 312 30.66 19.96 -7.58
C SER A 312 31.79 19.46 -8.47
N LYS A 313 32.80 20.31 -8.68
CA LYS A 313 34.06 19.83 -9.25
C LYS A 313 34.48 18.69 -8.33
N LEU A 314 34.52 17.47 -8.86
CA LEU A 314 35.01 16.31 -8.12
C LEU A 314 36.29 16.76 -7.42
N PRO A 315 36.43 16.54 -6.09
CA PRO A 315 37.63 16.92 -5.38
C PRO A 315 38.82 16.40 -6.17
N LYS A 316 39.73 17.31 -6.54
CA LYS A 316 40.92 16.97 -7.33
C LYS A 316 41.75 16.03 -6.48
N TRP A 317 41.54 14.72 -6.64
CA TRP A 317 42.32 13.68 -5.98
C TRP A 317 43.78 13.92 -6.35
N PHE A 318 44.54 14.44 -5.40
CA PHE A 318 45.98 14.60 -5.48
C PHE A 318 46.59 13.22 -5.29
N GLY A 319 46.82 12.55 -6.40
CA GLY A 319 47.48 11.26 -6.42
C GLY A 319 47.81 10.97 -7.87
N GLU A 320 49.05 11.27 -8.23
CA GLU A 320 49.67 10.84 -9.47
C GLU A 320 49.26 9.39 -9.74
N ARG A 321 48.65 9.15 -10.90
CA ARG A 321 48.43 7.81 -11.43
C ARG A 321 49.79 7.09 -11.36
N PRO A 322 49.95 6.00 -10.60
CA PRO A 322 51.21 5.26 -10.54
C PRO A 322 51.50 4.73 -11.94
N GLY A 323 52.37 5.40 -12.70
CA GLY A 323 52.70 4.97 -14.06
C GLY A 323 53.14 6.05 -15.07
N LYS A 324 53.00 7.36 -14.81
CA LYS A 324 53.55 8.38 -15.74
C LYS A 324 55.00 8.71 -15.39
N LYS A 325 55.94 8.22 -16.22
CA LYS A 325 57.35 8.60 -16.21
C LYS A 325 57.54 10.01 -16.79
N ALA A 326 58.52 10.74 -16.27
CA ALA A 326 58.92 12.06 -16.75
C ALA A 326 59.39 12.00 -18.22
N GLY A 327 58.81 12.83 -19.10
CA GLY A 327 59.41 13.13 -20.41
C GLY A 327 58.54 13.02 -21.67
N GLU A 328 57.21 13.15 -21.64
CA GLU A 328 56.39 13.25 -22.86
C GLU A 328 55.43 14.46 -22.84
N PRO A 329 55.13 15.08 -24.00
CA PRO A 329 54.96 16.53 -24.15
C PRO A 329 53.60 17.09 -23.69
N GLU A 330 53.64 18.33 -23.18
CA GLU A 330 52.45 19.16 -22.92
C GLU A 330 51.64 19.37 -24.22
N THR A 331 50.34 19.11 -24.17
CA THR A 331 49.39 19.47 -25.22
C THR A 331 48.14 20.09 -24.56
N PRO A 332 47.56 21.13 -25.16
CA PRO A 332 47.64 22.48 -24.61
C PRO A 332 46.36 22.91 -23.90
N GLU A 333 46.56 23.71 -22.85
CA GLU A 333 45.53 24.46 -22.15
C GLU A 333 45.13 25.71 -22.98
N GLY A 334 43.85 25.80 -23.36
CA GLY A 334 43.13 27.08 -23.50
C GLY A 334 42.88 27.62 -24.92
N GLU A 335 41.62 27.50 -25.39
CA GLU A 335 40.95 28.48 -26.28
C GLU A 335 39.42 28.28 -26.10
N GLU A 336 38.78 29.20 -25.38
CA GLU A 336 37.69 30.10 -25.84
C GLU A 336 36.51 29.40 -26.53
N ASP A 337 35.35 29.33 -25.89
CA ASP A 337 34.24 30.31 -25.98
C ASP A 337 33.42 30.19 -27.28
N ALA A 338 32.12 29.91 -27.07
CA ALA A 338 30.95 30.14 -27.92
C ALA A 338 31.02 30.07 -29.48
N LYS A 339 30.03 29.33 -30.02
CA LYS A 339 29.42 29.36 -31.37
C LYS A 339 29.98 28.44 -32.47
N ALA A 340 29.21 27.39 -32.73
CA ALA A 340 28.79 26.89 -34.06
C ALA A 340 27.65 25.90 -33.77
N ASP A 341 26.40 26.34 -33.66
CA ASP A 341 25.42 26.52 -34.74
C ASP A 341 25.59 25.62 -35.98
N GLU A 342 24.50 24.89 -36.24
CA GLU A 342 24.04 24.18 -37.44
C GLU A 342 24.98 23.25 -38.21
N ASP A 343 24.51 22.00 -38.31
CA ASP A 343 24.32 21.24 -39.56
C ASP A 343 24.91 19.81 -39.47
N ILE A 344 24.08 18.85 -39.07
CA ILE A 344 24.12 17.45 -39.54
C ILE A 344 22.65 17.03 -39.70
N VAL A 345 22.22 17.03 -40.97
CA VAL A 345 21.11 16.24 -41.48
C VAL A 345 21.57 14.79 -41.49
N GLU A 346 20.83 13.89 -40.83
CA GLU A 346 20.90 12.45 -41.09
C GLU A 346 19.48 11.89 -41.23
N ASP A 347 19.24 11.43 -42.45
CA ASP A 347 18.18 10.54 -42.93
C ASP A 347 18.51 9.12 -42.42
N ASP A 348 17.56 8.40 -41.81
CA ASP A 348 17.52 6.91 -41.72
C ASP A 348 16.24 6.52 -40.94
N GLU A 349 15.21 6.05 -41.65
CA GLU A 349 14.80 4.64 -41.75
C GLU A 349 13.89 4.16 -40.60
N GLU A 350 12.62 4.05 -40.98
CA GLU A 350 11.55 3.25 -40.38
C GLU A 350 12.04 1.87 -39.92
N VAL A 351 11.85 1.56 -38.63
CA VAL A 351 11.84 0.19 -38.12
C VAL A 351 10.56 0.01 -37.30
N GLU A 352 9.58 -0.61 -37.96
CA GLU A 352 8.44 -1.32 -37.37
C GLU A 352 8.95 -2.38 -36.38
N GLU A 353 9.00 -2.09 -35.08
CA GLU A 353 9.21 -3.14 -34.06
C GLU A 353 8.75 -2.64 -32.67
N GLU A 354 7.47 -2.25 -32.55
CA GLU A 354 6.88 -1.99 -31.21
C GLU A 354 5.36 -2.20 -31.14
N VAL A 355 4.68 -2.55 -32.25
CA VAL A 355 3.20 -2.69 -32.28
C VAL A 355 2.75 -4.16 -32.10
N VAL A 356 3.64 -5.13 -32.24
CA VAL A 356 3.29 -6.56 -32.17
C VAL A 356 3.28 -7.10 -30.74
N GLU A 357 4.05 -6.53 -29.80
CA GLU A 357 4.03 -6.98 -28.40
C GLU A 357 2.77 -6.52 -27.65
N GLU A 358 2.19 -5.36 -27.96
CA GLU A 358 0.94 -4.91 -27.31
C GLU A 358 -0.30 -5.69 -27.78
N GLU A 359 -0.39 -6.11 -29.06
CA GLU A 359 -1.52 -6.93 -29.54
C GLU A 359 -1.49 -8.37 -29.00
N ASP A 360 -0.31 -8.92 -28.69
CA ASP A 360 -0.16 -10.27 -28.10
C ASP A 360 -0.50 -10.26 -26.59
N GLU A 361 -0.17 -9.17 -25.87
CA GLU A 361 -0.54 -8.98 -24.46
C GLU A 361 -2.04 -8.70 -24.26
N GLU A 362 -2.69 -7.93 -25.15
CA GLU A 362 -4.15 -7.68 -25.09
C GLU A 362 -4.94 -8.97 -25.40
N ALA A 363 -4.43 -9.83 -26.28
CA ALA A 363 -5.06 -11.11 -26.62
C ALA A 363 -4.93 -12.16 -25.50
N GLU A 364 -3.82 -12.19 -24.74
CA GLU A 364 -3.72 -13.06 -23.56
C GLU A 364 -4.57 -12.55 -22.38
N GLU A 365 -4.75 -11.23 -22.20
CA GLU A 365 -5.70 -10.71 -21.19
C GLU A 365 -7.16 -11.05 -21.54
N ASP A 366 -7.55 -10.99 -22.82
CA ASP A 366 -8.90 -11.40 -23.26
C ASP A 366 -9.11 -12.93 -23.11
N GLU A 367 -8.10 -13.77 -23.39
CA GLU A 367 -8.19 -15.23 -23.17
C GLU A 367 -8.24 -15.59 -21.68
N GLU A 368 -7.50 -14.89 -20.81
CA GLU A 368 -7.60 -15.07 -19.35
C GLU A 368 -8.96 -14.61 -18.78
N GLU A 369 -9.54 -13.53 -19.32
CA GLU A 369 -10.91 -13.09 -18.93
C GLU A 369 -11.99 -14.08 -19.41
N GLU A 370 -11.85 -14.69 -20.60
CA GLU A 370 -12.79 -15.74 -21.06
C GLU A 370 -12.67 -17.03 -20.23
N GLU A 371 -11.46 -17.47 -19.84
CA GLU A 371 -11.28 -18.64 -18.96
C GLU A 371 -11.83 -18.39 -17.54
N GLU A 372 -11.66 -17.18 -16.97
CA GLU A 372 -12.29 -16.83 -15.67
C GLU A 372 -13.83 -16.79 -15.78
N GLU A 373 -14.40 -16.38 -16.91
CA GLU A 373 -15.85 -16.43 -17.13
C GLU A 373 -16.37 -17.88 -17.26
N GLU A 374 -15.66 -18.77 -17.94
CA GLU A 374 -16.04 -20.20 -18.02
C GLU A 374 -15.95 -20.90 -16.66
N GLU A 375 -14.94 -20.60 -15.82
CA GLU A 375 -14.86 -21.17 -14.46
C GLU A 375 -15.97 -20.65 -13.53
N GLU A 376 -16.38 -19.38 -13.64
CA GLU A 376 -17.52 -18.84 -12.87
C GLU A 376 -18.85 -19.48 -13.30
N GLU A 377 -19.07 -19.75 -14.59
CA GLU A 377 -20.26 -20.45 -15.07
C GLU A 377 -20.31 -21.91 -14.62
N GLU A 378 -19.19 -22.65 -14.61
CA GLU A 378 -19.13 -24.02 -14.09
C GLU A 378 -19.39 -24.08 -12.57
N GLU A 379 -18.90 -23.11 -11.78
CA GLU A 379 -19.19 -23.07 -10.34
C GLU A 379 -20.67 -22.73 -10.04
N GLU A 380 -21.31 -21.88 -10.84
CA GLU A 380 -22.76 -21.62 -10.70
C GLU A 380 -23.60 -22.86 -11.08
N GLU A 381 -23.22 -23.62 -12.12
CA GLU A 381 -23.92 -24.87 -12.48
C GLU A 381 -23.75 -25.96 -11.39
N GLU A 382 -22.57 -26.09 -10.77
CA GLU A 382 -22.36 -27.03 -9.65
C GLU A 382 -23.16 -26.63 -8.40
N GLU A 383 -23.28 -25.34 -8.08
CA GLU A 383 -24.12 -24.87 -6.96
C GLU A 383 -25.62 -25.14 -7.22
N GLU A 384 -26.10 -24.97 -8.47
CA GLU A 384 -27.48 -25.30 -8.83
C GLU A 384 -27.75 -26.82 -8.75
N GLU A 385 -26.82 -27.67 -9.19
CA GLU A 385 -26.95 -29.14 -9.05
C GLU A 385 -26.95 -29.59 -7.58
N GLU A 386 -26.12 -29.01 -6.72
CA GLU A 386 -26.13 -29.32 -5.27
C GLU A 386 -27.44 -28.87 -4.60
N GLU A 387 -27.98 -27.70 -4.96
CA GLU A 387 -29.29 -27.25 -4.46
C GLU A 387 -30.44 -28.17 -4.93
N GLU A 388 -30.42 -28.65 -6.18
CA GLU A 388 -31.41 -29.62 -6.68
C GLU A 388 -31.30 -30.98 -5.97
N GLU A 389 -30.10 -31.49 -5.70
CA GLU A 389 -29.90 -32.73 -4.95
C GLU A 389 -30.36 -32.62 -3.48
N GLU A 390 -30.13 -31.47 -2.83
CA GLU A 390 -30.63 -31.21 -1.47
C GLU A 390 -32.18 -31.12 -1.43
N GLU A 391 -32.81 -30.51 -2.43
CA GLU A 391 -34.28 -30.47 -2.54
C GLU A 391 -34.88 -31.86 -2.81
N GLU A 392 -34.24 -32.70 -3.63
CA GLU A 392 -34.70 -34.09 -3.84
C GLU A 392 -34.54 -34.97 -2.60
N GLU A 393 -33.49 -34.79 -1.80
CA GLU A 393 -33.32 -35.51 -0.51
C GLU A 393 -34.32 -35.06 0.57
N GLU A 394 -34.83 -33.82 0.52
CA GLU A 394 -35.89 -33.35 1.42
C GLU A 394 -37.31 -33.83 1.04
N GLU A 395 -37.54 -34.18 -0.23
CA GLU A 395 -38.84 -34.68 -0.72
C GLU A 395 -39.05 -36.22 -0.59
N GLU A 396 -38.00 -37.02 -0.36
CA GLU A 396 -38.06 -38.48 -0.13
C GLU A 396 -38.24 -38.89 1.36
#